data_AF-A0A3D2XBY2-F1
#
_entry.id   AF-A0A3D2XBY2-F1
#
_cell.length_a   1.000
_cell.length_b   1.000
_cell.length_c   1.000
_cell.angle_alpha   90.00
_cell.angle_beta   90.00
_cell.angle_gamma   90.00
#
_symmetry.space_group_name_H-M   'P 1'
#
loop_
_entity.id
_entity.type
_entity.pdbx_description
1 polymer ?
#
loop_
_entity_poly.entity_id
_entity_poly.type
_entity_poly.pdbx_seq_one_letter_code
_entity_poly.pdbx_strand_id
1 'polypeptide(L)'
;MRNAYHFFSRPGFLSSNYTLKFLFIAFIGVHIPLIVLIMAIVFDWMPLKGWSVILVALVATLVATGLTLLLLRSLLWPILQAKNALQDYTRKKVIPSLPLHYTDEAGQLLQQVQITIDSMDALLKERRDILTLLSHDLRTPFSQLIGLGELLQSEKDQEMSAKYGAIIRKLSEE
;
A
#
# COMPACT_ATOMS: atom_id res chain seq x y z
N MET A 1 -7.12 -5.11 18.31
CA MET A 1 -6.81 -3.82 17.65
C MET A 1 -7.73 -3.53 16.47
N ARG A 2 -8.03 -4.50 15.59
CA ARG A 2 -8.97 -4.37 14.45
C ARG A 2 -10.39 -3.91 14.84
N ASN A 3 -10.88 -4.28 16.03
CA ASN A 3 -12.22 -3.91 16.53
C ASN A 3 -12.39 -2.44 16.91
N ALA A 4 -11.34 -1.75 17.36
CA ALA A 4 -11.44 -0.35 17.78
C ALA A 4 -11.65 0.57 16.57
N TYR A 5 -10.88 0.37 15.51
CA TYR A 5 -11.03 1.11 14.26
C TYR A 5 -12.41 0.88 13.62
N HIS A 6 -12.93 -0.36 13.63
CA HIS A 6 -14.27 -0.67 13.11
C HIS A 6 -15.40 0.05 13.87
N PHE A 7 -15.22 0.33 15.16
CA PHE A 7 -16.20 1.09 15.95
C PHE A 7 -16.24 2.57 15.54
N PHE A 8 -15.07 3.17 15.29
CA PHE A 8 -14.95 4.57 14.84
C PHE A 8 -15.17 4.78 13.33
N SER A 9 -15.27 3.70 12.55
CA SER A 9 -15.60 3.75 11.12
C SER A 9 -17.11 3.60 10.83
N ARG A 10 -17.97 3.53 11.86
CA ARG A 10 -19.42 3.54 11.67
C ARG A 10 -19.90 4.91 11.16
N PRO A 11 -20.96 4.96 10.32
CA PRO A 11 -21.46 6.21 9.76
C PRO A 11 -22.09 7.06 10.87
N GLY A 12 -21.46 8.19 11.15
CA GLY A 12 -21.91 9.22 12.08
C GLY A 12 -21.28 10.55 11.67
N PHE A 13 -21.76 11.67 12.20
CA PHE A 13 -21.46 13.06 11.76
C PHE A 13 -19.96 13.42 11.58
N LEU A 14 -19.02 12.61 12.09
CA LEU A 14 -17.56 12.72 11.93
C LEU A 14 -16.97 11.79 10.82
N SER A 15 -17.78 11.16 9.98
CA SER A 15 -17.35 10.05 9.12
C SER A 15 -16.61 10.43 7.84
N SER A 16 -16.74 11.67 7.35
CA SER A 16 -16.13 12.08 6.07
C SER A 16 -14.69 12.58 6.20
N ASN A 17 -14.29 13.03 7.40
CA ASN A 17 -12.99 13.66 7.62
C ASN A 17 -12.20 12.97 8.73
N TYR A 18 -11.29 12.07 8.37
CA TYR A 18 -10.42 11.31 9.24
C TYR A 18 -9.52 12.24 10.09
N THR A 19 -9.08 13.35 9.50
CA THR A 19 -8.36 14.41 10.23
C THR A 19 -9.21 15.04 11.34
N LEU A 20 -10.53 15.20 11.13
CA LEU A 20 -11.42 15.71 12.19
C LEU A 20 -11.58 14.69 13.32
N LYS A 21 -11.59 13.38 13.04
CA LYS A 21 -11.58 12.35 14.10
C LYS A 21 -10.35 12.47 14.99
N PHE A 22 -9.18 12.66 14.37
CA PHE A 22 -7.92 12.88 15.09
C PHE A 22 -7.99 14.13 15.97
N LEU A 23 -8.41 15.26 15.39
CA LEU A 23 -8.50 16.54 16.10
C LEU A 23 -9.52 16.49 17.25
N PHE A 24 -10.67 15.85 17.03
CA PHE A 24 -11.72 15.71 18.04
C PHE A 24 -11.26 14.85 19.23
N ILE A 25 -10.60 13.73 18.96
CA ILE A 25 -10.02 12.87 20.02
C ILE A 25 -8.96 13.63 20.81
N ALA A 26 -8.06 14.36 20.14
CA ALA A 26 -7.04 15.17 20.80
C ALA A 26 -7.67 16.30 21.64
N PHE A 27 -8.67 16.99 21.08
CA PHE A 27 -9.40 18.05 21.76
C PHE A 27 -10.07 17.53 23.04
N ILE A 28 -10.86 16.46 22.92
CA ILE A 28 -11.50 15.82 24.07
C ILE A 28 -10.47 15.35 25.10
N GLY A 29 -9.39 14.71 24.65
CA GLY A 29 -8.32 14.23 25.53
C GLY A 29 -7.71 15.30 26.42
N VAL A 30 -7.53 16.51 25.88
CA VAL A 30 -7.03 17.68 26.64
C VAL A 30 -8.09 18.26 27.58
N HIS A 31 -9.37 18.26 27.18
CA HIS A 31 -10.44 18.90 27.96
C HIS A 31 -11.01 17.98 29.06
N ILE A 32 -10.97 16.65 28.92
CA ILE A 32 -11.50 15.69 29.91
C ILE A 32 -10.95 15.96 31.32
N PRO A 33 -9.63 16.06 31.56
CA PRO A 33 -9.09 16.28 32.89
C PRO A 33 -9.59 17.60 33.51
N LEU A 34 -9.65 18.66 32.71
CA LEU A 34 -10.12 19.97 33.15
C LEU A 34 -11.61 19.93 33.52
N ILE A 35 -12.44 19.29 32.69
CA ILE A 35 -13.89 19.15 32.93
C ILE A 35 -14.13 18.29 34.17
N VAL A 36 -13.43 17.16 34.31
CA VAL A 36 -13.52 16.28 35.49
C VAL A 36 -13.13 17.05 36.76
N LEU A 37 -12.07 17.86 36.70
CA LEU A 37 -11.64 18.67 37.84
C LEU A 37 -12.68 19.73 38.22
N ILE A 38 -13.22 20.46 37.24
CA ILE A 38 -14.26 21.47 37.48
C ILE A 38 -15.51 20.82 38.08
N MET A 39 -15.97 19.69 37.51
CA MET A 39 -17.11 18.94 38.03
C MET A 39 -16.88 18.45 39.47
N ALA A 40 -15.69 17.91 39.76
CA ALA A 40 -15.39 17.42 41.10
C ALA A 40 -15.44 18.54 42.16
N ILE A 41 -15.06 19.76 41.80
CA ILE A 41 -15.11 20.94 42.67
C ILE A 41 -16.55 21.47 42.80
N VAL A 42 -17.29 21.62 41.70
CA VAL A 42 -18.64 22.22 41.71
C VAL A 42 -19.66 21.34 42.44
N PHE A 43 -19.51 20.02 42.34
CA PHE A 43 -20.45 19.06 42.93
C PHE A 43 -19.98 18.49 44.28
N ASP A 44 -18.88 18.97 44.83
CA ASP A 44 -18.28 18.48 46.09
C ASP A 44 -18.14 16.93 46.12
N TRP A 45 -17.80 16.31 44.98
CA TRP A 45 -17.67 14.85 44.86
C TRP A 45 -16.62 14.27 45.80
N MET A 46 -15.59 15.07 46.12
CA MET A 46 -14.52 14.72 47.04
C MET A 46 -14.06 15.98 47.77
N PRO A 47 -13.65 15.90 49.06
CA PRO A 47 -13.08 17.04 49.77
C PRO A 47 -11.68 17.36 49.22
N LEU A 48 -11.63 18.05 48.08
CA LEU A 48 -10.40 18.45 47.42
C LEU A 48 -9.84 19.71 48.10
N LYS A 49 -8.89 19.53 49.02
CA LYS A 49 -8.18 20.62 49.70
C LYS A 49 -6.67 20.53 49.49
N GLY A 50 -6.02 21.66 49.24
CA GLY A 50 -4.56 21.78 49.13
C GLY A 50 -3.95 20.85 48.08
N TRP A 51 -3.00 20.01 48.50
CA TRP A 51 -2.22 19.13 47.60
C TRP A 51 -3.05 18.05 46.88
N SER A 52 -4.21 17.67 47.44
CA SER A 52 -5.08 16.65 46.83
C SER A 52 -5.62 17.06 45.45
N VAL A 53 -5.85 18.36 45.23
CA VAL A 53 -6.28 18.91 43.92
C VAL A 53 -5.25 18.59 42.84
N ILE A 54 -3.96 18.81 43.15
CA ILE A 54 -2.86 18.59 42.22
C ILE A 54 -2.73 17.10 41.89
N LEU A 55 -2.84 16.23 42.91
CA LEU A 55 -2.74 14.79 42.72
C LEU A 55 -3.88 14.26 41.85
N VAL A 56 -5.12 14.68 42.11
CA VAL A 56 -6.29 14.28 41.30
C VAL A 56 -6.18 14.80 39.87
N ALA A 57 -5.78 16.06 39.68
CA ALA A 57 -5.56 16.62 38.35
C ALA A 57 -4.48 15.87 37.56
N LEU A 58 -3.38 15.52 38.22
CA LEU A 58 -2.29 14.76 37.61
C LEU A 58 -2.73 13.36 37.19
N VAL A 59 -3.41 12.63 38.08
CA VAL A 59 -3.93 11.27 37.79
C VAL A 59 -4.96 11.32 36.66
N ALA A 60 -5.91 12.27 36.70
CA ALA A 60 -6.90 12.45 35.65
C ALA A 60 -6.23 12.75 34.29
N THR A 61 -5.20 13.58 34.28
CA THR A 61 -4.45 13.93 33.06
C THR A 61 -3.68 12.73 32.51
N LEU A 62 -3.02 11.94 33.35
CA LEU A 62 -2.32 10.72 32.94
C LEU A 62 -3.29 9.70 32.35
N VAL A 63 -4.44 9.49 32.98
CA VAL A 63 -5.47 8.55 32.51
C VAL A 63 -6.06 9.03 31.17
N ALA A 64 -6.45 10.30 31.07
CA ALA A 64 -7.00 10.85 29.83
C ALA A 64 -5.99 10.82 28.68
N THR A 65 -4.73 11.18 28.96
CA THR A 65 -3.64 11.11 27.97
C THR A 65 -3.43 9.67 27.52
N GLY A 66 -3.35 8.71 28.44
CA GLY A 66 -3.21 7.29 28.13
C GLY A 66 -4.32 6.79 27.22
N LEU A 67 -5.58 7.11 27.53
CA LEU A 67 -6.73 6.75 26.70
C LEU A 67 -6.66 7.41 25.31
N THR A 68 -6.33 8.70 25.26
CA THR A 68 -6.21 9.47 24.01
C THR A 68 -5.14 8.88 23.09
N LEU A 69 -3.98 8.53 23.63
CA LEU A 69 -2.89 7.90 22.88
C LEU A 69 -3.30 6.53 22.31
N LEU A 70 -4.04 5.71 23.09
CA LEU A 70 -4.53 4.42 22.61
C LEU A 70 -5.49 4.57 21.44
N LEU A 71 -6.42 5.53 21.52
CA LEU A 71 -7.35 5.85 20.43
C LEU A 71 -6.59 6.33 19.20
N LEU A 72 -5.64 7.23 19.37
CA LEU A 72 -4.81 7.78 18.30
C LEU A 72 -4.01 6.70 17.58
N ARG A 73 -3.43 5.78 18.34
CA ARG A 73 -2.70 4.63 17.79
C ARG A 73 -3.61 3.73 16.94
N SER A 74 -4.87 3.57 17.33
CA SER A 74 -5.84 2.83 16.50
C SER A 74 -6.16 3.58 15.21
N LEU A 75 -6.23 4.91 15.26
CA LEU A 75 -6.41 5.73 14.07
C LEU A 75 -5.22 5.55 13.12
N LEU A 76 -3.98 5.58 13.61
CA LEU A 76 -2.77 5.41 12.77
C LEU A 76 -2.63 4.03 12.08
N TRP A 77 -3.46 3.05 12.43
CA TRP A 77 -3.36 1.69 11.91
C TRP A 77 -3.43 1.57 10.38
N PRO A 78 -4.37 2.21 9.64
CA PRO A 78 -4.45 2.15 8.18
C PRO A 78 -3.18 2.68 7.49
N ILE A 79 -2.57 3.73 8.03
CA ILE A 79 -1.34 4.31 7.48
C ILE A 79 -0.18 3.30 7.59
N LEU A 80 -0.07 2.62 8.72
CA LEU A 80 0.91 1.55 8.89
C LEU A 80 0.65 0.37 7.95
N GLN A 81 -0.61 -0.01 7.73
CA GLN A 81 -0.96 -1.07 6.78
C GLN A 81 -0.58 -0.69 5.34
N ALA A 82 -0.90 0.53 4.90
CA ALA A 82 -0.49 1.04 3.60
C ALA A 82 1.03 0.97 3.41
N LYS A 83 1.80 1.45 4.41
CA LYS A 83 3.26 1.37 4.41
C LYS A 83 3.76 -0.08 4.27
N ASN A 84 3.26 -0.98 5.10
CA ASN A 84 3.70 -2.37 5.11
C ASN A 84 3.36 -3.07 3.79
N ALA A 85 2.17 -2.84 3.24
CA ALA A 85 1.74 -3.36 1.94
C ALA A 85 2.68 -2.93 0.81
N LEU A 86 3.03 -1.64 0.75
CA LEU A 86 4.00 -1.14 -0.24
C LEU A 86 5.40 -1.74 -0.05
N GLN A 87 5.85 -1.90 1.20
CA GLN A 87 7.15 -2.50 1.50
C GLN A 87 7.20 -3.99 1.13
N ASP A 88 6.14 -4.74 1.43
CA ASP A 88 6.03 -6.15 1.10
C ASP A 88 5.97 -6.37 -0.42
N TYR A 89 5.20 -5.56 -1.15
CA TYR A 89 5.19 -5.64 -2.61
C TYR A 89 6.56 -5.28 -3.21
N THR A 90 7.19 -4.21 -2.74
CA THR A 90 8.49 -3.78 -3.27
C THR A 90 9.60 -4.80 -3.00
N ARG A 91 9.65 -5.39 -1.80
CA ARG A 91 10.73 -6.31 -1.40
C ARG A 91 10.47 -7.76 -1.77
N LYS A 92 9.23 -8.23 -1.62
CA LYS A 92 8.87 -9.65 -1.74
C LYS A 92 8.01 -9.94 -2.96
N LYS A 93 7.56 -8.92 -3.70
CA LYS A 93 6.61 -9.04 -4.84
C LYS A 93 5.32 -9.75 -4.46
N VAL A 94 4.91 -9.63 -3.21
CA VAL A 94 3.64 -10.19 -2.71
C VAL A 94 2.55 -9.14 -2.90
N ILE A 95 1.47 -9.51 -3.58
CA ILE A 95 0.27 -8.68 -3.72
C ILE A 95 -0.48 -8.71 -2.37
N PRO A 96 -0.60 -7.56 -1.68
CA PRO A 96 -1.29 -7.50 -0.41
C PRO A 96 -2.81 -7.60 -0.60
N SER A 97 -3.54 -7.92 0.47
CA SER A 97 -5.01 -7.91 0.52
C SER A 97 -5.49 -6.84 1.51
N LEU A 98 -5.45 -5.58 1.07
CA LEU A 98 -5.88 -4.45 1.91
C LEU A 98 -7.40 -4.42 2.09
N PRO A 99 -7.90 -3.94 3.25
CA PRO A 99 -9.34 -3.85 3.48
C PRO A 99 -9.94 -2.67 2.70
N LEU A 100 -10.86 -2.97 1.78
CA LEU A 100 -11.46 -1.99 0.84
C LEU A 100 -12.83 -1.45 1.28
N HIS A 101 -13.32 -1.84 2.45
CA HIS A 101 -14.68 -1.53 2.90
C HIS A 101 -14.81 -0.18 3.62
N TYR A 102 -13.70 0.50 3.86
CA TYR A 102 -13.66 1.76 4.61
C TYR A 102 -13.86 2.95 3.66
N THR A 103 -14.81 3.82 3.98
CA THR A 103 -15.17 4.99 3.14
C THR A 103 -14.53 6.30 3.60
N ASP A 104 -13.88 6.31 4.77
CA ASP A 104 -13.12 7.46 5.24
C ASP A 104 -11.78 7.62 4.48
N GLU A 105 -11.10 8.75 4.60
CA GLU A 105 -9.91 9.06 3.79
C GLU A 105 -8.76 8.09 4.05
N ALA A 106 -8.67 7.53 5.26
CA ALA A 106 -7.71 6.48 5.57
C ALA A 106 -8.06 5.16 4.85
N GLY A 107 -9.35 4.85 4.73
CA GLY A 107 -9.87 3.77 3.88
C GLY A 107 -9.63 3.99 2.39
N GLN A 108 -9.91 5.19 1.91
CA GLN A 108 -9.64 5.58 0.52
C GLN A 108 -8.14 5.49 0.20
N LEU A 109 -7.26 5.89 1.11
CA LEU A 109 -5.82 5.70 0.97
C LEU A 109 -5.47 4.21 0.78
N LEU A 110 -6.03 3.32 1.61
CA LEU A 110 -5.80 1.88 1.48
C LEU A 110 -6.29 1.34 0.13
N GLN A 111 -7.45 1.78 -0.32
CA GLN A 111 -7.99 1.40 -1.62
C GLN A 111 -7.08 1.87 -2.76
N GLN A 112 -6.62 3.12 -2.74
CA GLN A 112 -5.72 3.66 -3.75
C GLN A 112 -4.37 2.94 -3.77
N VAL A 113 -3.84 2.56 -2.61
CA VAL A 113 -2.61 1.76 -2.52
C VAL A 113 -2.81 0.38 -3.15
N GLN A 114 -3.92 -0.29 -2.87
CA GLN A 114 -4.23 -1.59 -3.49
C GLN A 114 -4.29 -1.48 -5.02
N ILE A 115 -5.08 -0.53 -5.54
CA ILE A 115 -5.23 -0.29 -6.99
C ILE A 115 -3.87 -0.02 -7.64
N THR A 116 -3.02 0.77 -6.97
CA THR A 116 -1.69 1.10 -7.48
C THR A 116 -0.81 -0.15 -7.58
N ILE A 117 -0.79 -0.98 -6.53
CA ILE A 117 -0.01 -2.23 -6.53
C ILE A 117 -0.51 -3.18 -7.62
N ASP A 118 -1.83 -3.38 -7.73
CA ASP A 118 -2.43 -4.27 -8.72
C ASP A 118 -2.13 -3.79 -10.15
N SER A 119 -2.20 -2.47 -10.39
CA SER A 119 -1.86 -1.87 -11.69
C SER A 119 -0.37 -2.05 -12.03
N MET A 120 0.52 -1.88 -11.05
CA MET A 120 1.95 -2.12 -11.25
C MET A 120 2.23 -3.58 -11.58
N ASP A 121 1.56 -4.53 -10.92
CA ASP A 121 1.73 -5.96 -11.19
C ASP A 121 1.23 -6.32 -12.60
N ALA A 122 0.07 -5.80 -12.99
CA ALA A 122 -0.49 -5.98 -14.33
C ALA A 122 0.48 -5.47 -15.41
N LEU A 123 1.06 -4.28 -15.24
CA LEU A 123 2.04 -3.72 -16.18
C LEU A 123 3.32 -4.56 -16.26
N LEU A 124 3.80 -5.10 -15.14
CA LEU A 124 4.98 -5.97 -15.13
C LEU A 124 4.69 -7.30 -15.85
N LYS A 125 3.49 -7.84 -15.67
CA LYS A 125 3.05 -9.05 -16.36
C LYS A 125 2.96 -8.81 -17.87
N GLU A 126 2.31 -7.73 -18.30
CA GLU A 126 2.20 -7.36 -19.71
C GLU A 126 3.58 -7.19 -20.37
N ARG A 127 4.52 -6.49 -19.71
CA ARG A 127 5.91 -6.36 -20.17
C ARG A 127 6.56 -7.73 -20.40
N ARG A 128 6.39 -8.66 -19.46
CA ARG A 128 6.96 -10.01 -19.56
C ARG A 128 6.33 -10.81 -20.70
N ASP A 129 5.02 -10.69 -20.87
CA ASP A 129 4.28 -11.40 -21.92
C ASP A 129 4.73 -10.90 -23.30
N ILE A 130 4.89 -9.59 -23.50
CA ILE A 130 5.45 -9.00 -24.72
C ILE A 130 6.86 -9.52 -25.00
N LEU A 131 7.75 -9.51 -24.01
CA LEU A 131 9.13 -10.02 -24.19
C LEU A 131 9.15 -11.50 -24.56
N THR A 132 8.21 -12.28 -24.03
CA THR A 132 8.07 -13.71 -24.34
C THR A 132 7.62 -13.91 -25.79
N LEU A 133 6.63 -13.14 -26.24
CA LEU A 133 6.16 -13.17 -27.64
C LEU A 133 7.28 -12.76 -28.60
N LEU A 134 7.97 -11.65 -28.33
CA LEU A 134 9.11 -11.21 -29.14
C LEU A 134 10.21 -12.28 -29.20
N SER A 135 10.52 -12.92 -28.08
CA SER A 135 11.54 -13.99 -28.05
C SER A 135 11.12 -15.21 -28.89
N HIS A 136 9.84 -15.55 -28.90
CA HIS A 136 9.30 -16.63 -29.73
C HIS A 136 9.35 -16.27 -31.21
N ASP A 137 8.89 -15.07 -31.56
CA ASP A 137 8.77 -14.63 -32.95
C ASP A 137 10.13 -14.37 -33.58
N LEU A 138 11.13 -13.97 -32.80
CA LEU A 138 12.52 -13.85 -33.25
C LEU A 138 13.23 -15.21 -33.35
N ARG A 139 12.88 -16.20 -32.53
CA ARG A 139 13.51 -17.53 -32.59
C ARG A 139 13.35 -18.18 -33.96
N THR A 140 12.19 -18.02 -34.58
CA THR A 140 11.88 -18.59 -35.89
C THR A 140 12.80 -18.08 -37.01
N PRO A 141 12.90 -16.77 -37.29
CA PRO A 141 13.81 -16.25 -38.31
C PRO A 141 15.27 -16.54 -37.98
N PHE A 142 15.71 -16.46 -36.71
CA PHE A 142 17.08 -16.82 -36.36
C PHE A 142 17.39 -18.31 -36.61
N SER A 143 16.45 -19.22 -36.33
CA SER A 143 16.64 -20.65 -36.60
C SER A 143 16.72 -20.93 -38.10
N GLN A 144 15.95 -20.20 -38.92
CA GLN A 144 16.03 -20.29 -40.38
C GLN A 144 17.39 -19.80 -40.91
N LEU A 145 17.89 -18.67 -40.38
CA LEU A 145 19.21 -18.15 -40.72
C LEU A 145 20.33 -19.15 -40.37
N ILE A 146 20.27 -19.75 -39.18
CA ILE A 146 21.23 -20.78 -38.75
C ILE A 146 21.16 -22.00 -39.66
N GLY A 147 19.96 -22.52 -39.94
CA GLY A 147 19.78 -23.69 -40.81
C GLY A 147 20.27 -23.46 -42.24
N LEU A 148 20.02 -22.28 -42.82
CA LEU A 148 20.59 -21.90 -44.12
C LEU A 148 22.12 -21.77 -44.07
N GLY A 149 22.67 -21.28 -42.96
CA GLY A 149 24.11 -21.19 -42.71
C GLY A 149 24.79 -22.56 -42.60
N GLU A 150 24.14 -23.53 -41.96
CA GLU A 150 24.63 -24.91 -41.90
C GLU A 150 24.64 -25.57 -43.29
N LEU A 151 23.57 -25.40 -44.07
CA LEU A 151 23.50 -25.88 -45.45
C LEU A 151 24.60 -25.25 -46.32
N LEU A 152 24.84 -23.94 -46.17
CA LEU A 152 25.94 -23.24 -46.83
C LEU A 152 27.32 -23.83 -46.55
N GLN A 153 27.58 -24.26 -45.31
CA GLN A 153 28.85 -24.87 -44.92
C GLN A 153 29.00 -26.30 -45.43
N SER A 154 27.91 -27.06 -45.56
CA SER A 154 27.96 -28.45 -46.02
C SER A 154 27.98 -28.61 -47.54
N GLU A 155 27.50 -27.60 -48.29
CA GLU A 155 27.34 -27.69 -49.73
C GLU A 155 28.65 -27.42 -50.49
N LYS A 156 29.06 -28.35 -51.35
CA LYS A 156 30.28 -28.25 -52.18
C LYS A 156 30.07 -27.55 -53.52
N ASP A 157 28.82 -27.38 -53.94
CA ASP A 157 28.46 -26.75 -55.20
C ASP A 157 28.36 -25.22 -55.04
N GLN A 158 29.15 -24.50 -55.83
CA GLN A 158 29.35 -23.06 -55.71
C GLN A 158 28.09 -22.26 -56.10
N GLU A 159 27.24 -22.82 -56.97
CA GLU A 159 26.01 -22.19 -57.43
C GLU A 159 24.89 -22.28 -56.37
N MET A 160 24.77 -23.43 -55.69
CA MET A 160 23.80 -23.63 -54.61
C MET A 160 24.21 -22.87 -53.33
N SER A 161 25.51 -22.82 -53.04
CA SER A 161 26.03 -21.99 -51.95
C SER A 161 25.72 -20.49 -52.19
N ALA A 162 25.95 -19.98 -53.39
CA ALA A 162 25.57 -18.60 -53.73
C ALA A 162 24.05 -18.35 -53.58
N LYS A 163 23.21 -19.34 -53.89
CA LYS A 163 21.75 -19.26 -53.77
C LYS A 163 21.28 -19.21 -52.30
N TYR A 164 21.82 -20.03 -51.42
CA TYR A 164 21.50 -19.98 -49.98
C TYR A 164 21.98 -18.66 -49.34
N GLY A 165 23.15 -18.15 -49.75
CA GLY A 165 23.65 -16.84 -49.33
C GLY A 165 22.74 -15.69 -49.78
N ALA A 166 22.19 -15.75 -50.99
CA ALA A 166 21.22 -14.77 -51.49
C ALA A 166 19.90 -14.79 -50.70
N ILE A 167 19.42 -15.98 -50.29
CA ILE A 167 18.22 -16.12 -49.47
C ILE A 167 18.45 -15.54 -48.06
N ILE A 168 19.59 -15.82 -47.43
CA ILE A 168 19.95 -15.21 -46.13
C ILE A 168 19.98 -13.68 -46.24
N ARG A 169 20.60 -13.14 -47.30
CA ARG A 169 20.65 -11.69 -47.52
C ARG A 169 19.26 -11.09 -47.69
N LYS A 170 18.39 -11.72 -48.47
CA LYS A 170 17.00 -11.27 -48.64
C LYS A 170 16.24 -11.29 -47.31
N LEU A 171 16.41 -12.34 -46.50
CA LEU A 171 15.77 -12.46 -45.19
C LEU A 171 16.29 -11.43 -44.17
N SER A 172 17.49 -10.88 -44.37
CA SER A 172 18.05 -9.80 -43.54
C SER A 172 17.64 -8.39 -43.97
N GLU A 173 17.07 -8.25 -45.17
CA GLU A 173 16.59 -6.98 -45.74
C GLU A 173 15.07 -6.79 -45.55
N GLU A 174 14.34 -7.82 -45.12
CA GLU A 174 12.93 -7.78 -44.68
C GLU A 174 12.80 -7.47 -43.17
#